data_AF-A0A2C9KHD5-F1
#
_entry.id   AF-A0A2C9KHD5-F1
#
_cell.length_a   1.000
_cell.length_b   1.000
_cell.length_c   1.000
_cell.angle_alpha   90.00
_cell.angle_beta   90.00
_cell.angle_gamma   90.00
#
_symmetry.space_group_name_H-M   'P 1'
#
loop_
_entity.id
_entity.type
_entity.pdbx_description
1 polymer ?
#
loop_
_entity_poly.entity_id
_entity_poly.type
_entity_poly.pdbx_seq_one_letter_code
_entity_poly.pdbx_strand_id
1 'polypeptide(L)'
;MQDAADCPGRYLLLNWARNLYKRVGKTILVCYERPPQYFTEWLPKDATGRITFIDGNLRIPASSEGGCDILFEKEITEAISGPTCILFDSLTLPILLRQVPQTCAVLHRLITNENVLQVLAVIHKDIHDQHTCDLLSSLATSVVDMSPVLLLQHKHNIRHCRVTGKVFKTVESVTYDSELNVKTITPWTSTTDVPVSSITSPQVSGSIMEARDLHFKKSRATFLFFEKAAGKPSRYTFFPT
;
A
#
# COMPACT_ATOMS: atom_id res chain seq x y z
N MET A 1 7.53 12.20 20.66
CA MET A 1 8.07 12.41 19.30
C MET A 1 6.90 12.26 18.36
N GLN A 2 6.60 13.32 17.60
CA GLN A 2 5.33 13.52 16.89
C GLN A 2 5.11 12.45 15.82
N ASP A 3 4.03 11.70 16.00
CA ASP A 3 3.42 10.84 15.00
C ASP A 3 3.02 11.73 13.82
N ALA A 4 3.76 11.67 12.71
CA ALA A 4 3.21 12.12 11.44
C ALA A 4 2.17 11.06 11.04
N ALA A 5 0.96 11.23 11.58
CA ALA A 5 -0.15 10.28 11.57
C ALA A 5 -0.77 10.03 10.18
N ASP A 6 -0.30 10.72 9.14
CA ASP A 6 -0.81 10.58 7.78
C ASP A 6 0.09 9.65 6.96
N CYS A 7 0.06 8.35 7.26
CA CYS A 7 0.49 7.34 6.29
C CYS A 7 -0.75 6.95 5.46
N PRO A 8 -0.95 7.53 4.26
CA PRO A 8 -2.15 7.29 3.47
C PRO A 8 -2.23 5.85 2.95
N GLY A 9 -1.10 5.14 2.93
CA GLY A 9 -1.10 3.71 2.67
C GLY A 9 -1.93 2.94 3.70
N ARG A 10 -1.88 3.31 4.98
CA ARG A 10 -2.60 2.55 6.00
C ARG A 10 -4.13 2.60 5.81
N TYR A 11 -4.66 3.75 5.43
CA TYR A 11 -6.09 3.90 5.11
C TYR A 11 -6.49 3.03 3.91
N LEU A 12 -5.66 3.01 2.86
CA LEU A 12 -5.89 2.15 1.70
C LEU A 12 -5.80 0.66 2.06
N LEU A 13 -4.82 0.26 2.86
CA LEU A 13 -4.66 -1.10 3.35
C LEU A 13 -5.89 -1.56 4.14
N LEU A 14 -6.39 -0.71 5.06
CA LEU A 14 -7.60 -1.00 5.83
C LEU A 14 -8.84 -1.10 4.94
N ASN A 15 -8.97 -0.22 3.92
CA ASN A 15 -10.01 -0.35 2.92
C ASN A 15 -9.93 -1.69 2.18
N TRP A 16 -8.73 -2.12 1.77
CA TRP A 16 -8.53 -3.41 1.13
C TRP A 16 -8.86 -4.58 2.05
N ALA A 17 -8.38 -4.56 3.29
CA ALA A 17 -8.70 -5.57 4.29
C ALA A 17 -10.23 -5.68 4.46
N ARG A 18 -10.93 -4.55 4.62
CA ARG A 18 -12.39 -4.45 4.76
C ARG A 18 -13.17 -5.01 3.56
N ASN A 19 -12.62 -4.88 2.35
CA ASN A 19 -13.26 -5.37 1.13
C ASN A 19 -12.90 -6.82 0.82
N LEU A 20 -11.71 -7.29 1.20
CA LEU A 20 -11.25 -8.65 0.92
C LEU A 20 -11.93 -9.68 1.82
N TYR A 21 -12.02 -9.43 3.13
CA TYR A 21 -12.59 -10.41 4.08
C TYR A 21 -14.04 -10.81 3.76
N LYS A 22 -14.76 -9.96 3.00
CA LYS A 22 -16.13 -10.23 2.52
C LYS A 22 -16.18 -11.11 1.28
N ARG A 23 -15.12 -11.08 0.46
CA ARG A 23 -15.07 -11.72 -0.87
C ARG A 23 -14.31 -13.04 -0.87
N VAL A 24 -13.36 -13.20 0.05
CA VAL A 24 -12.53 -14.41 0.13
C VAL A 24 -12.82 -15.21 1.39
N GLY A 25 -12.55 -16.52 1.33
CA GLY A 25 -12.78 -17.42 2.45
C GLY A 25 -11.88 -17.11 3.65
N LYS A 26 -10.64 -16.68 3.38
CA LYS A 26 -9.67 -16.34 4.42
C LYS A 26 -8.84 -15.12 4.04
N THR A 27 -8.50 -14.31 5.02
CA THR A 27 -7.55 -13.21 4.87
C THR A 27 -6.47 -13.32 5.93
N ILE A 28 -5.21 -13.13 5.55
CA ILE A 28 -4.07 -13.08 6.47
C ILE A 28 -3.51 -11.67 6.41
N LEU A 29 -3.41 -10.99 7.56
CA LEU A 29 -2.73 -9.70 7.68
C LEU A 29 -1.46 -9.87 8.51
N VAL A 30 -0.32 -9.61 7.89
CA VAL A 30 1.00 -9.63 8.53
C VAL A 30 1.35 -8.20 8.93
N CYS A 31 1.67 -8.03 10.21
CA CYS A 31 1.73 -6.76 10.91
C CYS A 31 3.16 -6.46 11.38
N TYR A 32 3.98 -5.82 10.54
CA TYR A 32 5.35 -5.37 10.86
C TYR A 32 5.41 -3.93 11.37
N GLU A 33 4.51 -3.05 10.91
CA GLU A 33 4.59 -1.62 11.25
C GLU A 33 3.79 -1.28 12.51
N ARG A 34 2.59 -1.87 12.64
CA ARG A 34 1.71 -1.68 13.81
C ARG A 34 1.30 -3.04 14.36
N PRO A 35 1.06 -3.16 15.68
CA PRO A 35 0.62 -4.43 16.25
C PRO A 35 -0.81 -4.79 15.78
N PRO A 36 -1.21 -6.08 15.76
CA PRO A 36 -2.55 -6.51 15.34
C PRO A 36 -3.71 -5.75 15.98
N GLN A 37 -3.58 -5.40 17.27
CA GLN A 37 -4.59 -4.67 18.04
C GLN A 37 -4.96 -3.35 17.36
N TYR A 38 -3.97 -2.64 16.81
CA TYR A 38 -4.18 -1.43 16.04
C TYR A 38 -5.18 -1.68 14.91
N PHE A 39 -5.00 -2.73 14.10
CA PHE A 39 -5.89 -2.99 12.96
C PHE A 39 -7.28 -3.47 13.39
N THR A 40 -7.36 -4.24 14.48
CA THR A 40 -8.64 -4.74 14.98
C THR A 40 -9.58 -3.64 15.47
N GLU A 41 -9.05 -2.50 15.91
CA GLU A 41 -9.86 -1.34 16.34
C GLU A 41 -10.55 -0.64 15.16
N TRP A 42 -9.95 -0.67 13.97
CA TRP A 42 -10.49 -0.04 12.77
C TRP A 42 -11.38 -0.96 11.94
N LEU A 43 -11.33 -2.27 12.19
CA LEU A 43 -12.05 -3.26 11.42
C LEU A 43 -13.38 -3.65 12.11
N PRO A 44 -14.44 -3.91 11.33
CA PRO A 44 -15.68 -4.45 11.88
C PRO A 44 -15.46 -5.77 12.66
N LYS A 45 -16.27 -6.01 13.71
CA LYS A 45 -16.14 -7.22 14.55
C LYS A 45 -16.33 -8.54 13.79
N ASP A 46 -17.10 -8.53 12.71
CA ASP A 46 -17.26 -9.68 11.81
C ASP A 46 -15.99 -9.95 10.98
N ALA A 47 -15.19 -8.92 10.70
CA ALA A 47 -13.95 -9.03 9.96
C ALA A 47 -12.86 -9.73 10.78
N THR A 48 -12.77 -9.45 12.08
CA THR A 48 -11.72 -9.99 12.96
C THR A 48 -11.80 -11.51 13.10
N GLY A 49 -12.99 -12.11 13.00
CA GLY A 49 -13.16 -13.57 12.96
C GLY A 49 -12.71 -14.22 11.64
N ARG A 50 -12.58 -13.44 10.56
CA ARG A 50 -12.19 -13.94 9.22
C ARG A 50 -10.75 -13.59 8.84
N ILE A 51 -10.15 -12.61 9.52
CA ILE A 51 -8.75 -12.20 9.32
C ILE A 51 -7.87 -12.90 10.36
N THR A 52 -6.88 -13.67 9.92
CA THR A 52 -5.78 -14.10 10.79
C THR A 52 -4.75 -12.99 10.83
N PHE A 53 -4.39 -12.53 12.02
CA PHE A 53 -3.33 -11.56 12.22
C PHE A 53 -2.04 -12.26 12.62
N ILE A 54 -0.93 -11.91 11.97
CA ILE A 54 0.42 -12.38 12.31
C ILE A 54 1.22 -11.17 12.75
N ASP A 55 1.62 -11.13 14.03
CA ASP A 55 2.43 -10.04 14.56
C ASP A 55 3.90 -10.23 14.17
N GLY A 56 4.37 -9.37 13.26
CA GLY A 56 5.73 -9.37 12.77
C GLY A 56 6.77 -8.83 13.75
N ASN A 57 6.34 -8.11 14.79
CA ASN A 57 7.24 -7.50 15.78
C ASN A 57 7.66 -8.47 16.89
N LEU A 58 6.87 -9.52 17.16
CA LEU A 58 7.09 -10.42 18.30
C LEU A 58 8.29 -11.37 18.14
N ARG A 59 8.88 -11.50 16.95
CA ARG A 59 9.88 -12.55 16.66
C ARG A 59 11.21 -12.07 16.09
N ILE A 60 11.53 -10.78 16.15
CA ILE A 60 12.87 -10.29 15.78
C ILE A 60 13.83 -10.69 16.92
N PRO A 61 14.68 -11.71 16.76
CA PRO A 61 15.53 -12.18 17.85
C PRO A 61 16.65 -11.16 18.07
N ALA A 62 17.00 -10.90 19.34
CA ALA A 62 18.12 -10.04 19.71
C ALA A 62 19.51 -10.63 19.35
N SER A 63 19.57 -11.88 18.89
CA SER A 63 20.83 -12.59 18.59
C SER A 63 20.62 -13.64 17.50
N SER A 64 21.26 -13.42 16.35
CA SER A 64 21.16 -14.25 15.14
C SER A 64 22.16 -15.41 15.15
N GLU A 65 21.70 -16.62 15.44
CA GLU A 65 22.40 -17.87 15.07
C GLU A 65 21.50 -18.90 14.35
N GLY A 66 20.21 -18.61 14.15
CA GLY A 66 19.32 -19.37 13.27
C GLY A 66 18.70 -18.42 12.26
N GLY A 67 18.65 -18.83 10.97
CA GLY A 67 18.02 -18.04 9.92
C GLY A 67 16.61 -17.64 10.33
N CYS A 68 16.42 -16.37 10.66
CA CYS A 68 15.15 -15.87 11.14
C CYS A 68 14.19 -15.84 9.95
N ASP A 69 13.08 -16.58 10.02
CA ASP A 69 11.99 -16.45 9.07
C ASP A 69 11.24 -15.13 9.31
N ILE A 70 11.90 -14.02 8.95
CA ILE A 70 11.38 -12.68 9.14
C ILE A 70 10.15 -12.45 8.24
N LEU A 71 9.83 -13.32 7.27
CA LEU A 71 8.61 -13.19 6.44
C LEU A 71 7.47 -14.04 6.96
N PHE A 72 7.70 -14.84 8.01
CA PHE A 72 6.75 -15.81 8.56
C PHE A 72 6.19 -16.72 7.46
N GLU A 73 7.03 -17.12 6.51
CA GLU A 73 6.61 -17.97 5.38
C GLU A 73 5.96 -19.26 5.90
N LYS A 74 6.55 -19.87 6.94
CA LYS A 74 6.01 -21.08 7.54
C LYS A 74 4.63 -20.83 8.17
N GLU A 75 4.50 -19.82 9.04
CA GLU A 75 3.21 -19.54 9.69
C GLU A 75 2.13 -19.10 8.71
N ILE A 76 2.49 -18.31 7.70
CA ILE A 76 1.58 -17.94 6.62
C ILE A 76 1.11 -19.21 5.91
N THR A 77 2.04 -20.10 5.55
CA THR A 77 1.72 -21.34 4.83
C THR A 77 0.81 -22.26 5.66
N GLU A 78 1.06 -22.39 6.96
CA GLU A 78 0.22 -23.16 7.89
C GLU A 78 -1.16 -22.52 8.11
N ALA A 79 -1.26 -21.18 8.02
CA ALA A 79 -2.51 -20.45 8.16
C ALA A 79 -3.38 -20.41 6.89
N ILE A 80 -2.83 -20.81 5.74
CA ILE A 80 -3.59 -20.89 4.47
C ILE A 80 -4.61 -22.02 4.59
N SER A 81 -5.89 -21.66 4.46
CA SER A 81 -7.01 -22.61 4.49
C SER A 81 -8.03 -22.23 3.42
N GLY A 82 -7.94 -22.90 2.27
CA GLY A 82 -8.74 -22.59 1.09
C GLY A 82 -8.35 -21.24 0.45
N PRO A 83 -9.24 -20.64 -0.38
CA PRO A 83 -8.93 -19.40 -1.10
C PRO A 83 -8.61 -18.24 -0.14
N THR A 84 -7.34 -17.83 -0.14
CA THR A 84 -6.75 -16.92 0.86
C THR A 84 -6.13 -15.69 0.17
N CYS A 85 -6.33 -14.51 0.75
CA CYS A 85 -5.56 -13.32 0.42
C CYS A 85 -4.58 -13.00 1.55
N ILE A 86 -3.36 -12.59 1.17
CA ILE A 86 -2.30 -12.22 2.13
C ILE A 86 -2.03 -10.73 1.98
N LEU A 87 -2.05 -10.01 3.10
CA LEU A 87 -1.75 -8.59 3.18
C LEU A 87 -0.53 -8.38 4.08
N PHE A 88 0.41 -7.58 3.61
CA PHE A 88 1.55 -7.11 4.39
C PHE A 88 1.38 -5.61 4.65
N ASP A 89 1.27 -5.22 5.91
CA ASP A 89 1.12 -3.81 6.29
C ASP A 89 2.35 -2.96 5.93
N SER A 90 3.53 -3.57 5.96
CA SER A 90 4.78 -3.00 5.48
C SER A 90 5.81 -4.10 5.22
N LEU A 91 6.42 -4.11 4.03
CA LEU A 91 7.61 -4.91 3.75
C LEU A 91 8.92 -4.20 4.10
N THR A 92 8.85 -2.96 4.58
CA THR A 92 10.06 -2.18 4.86
C THR A 92 10.98 -2.86 5.85
N LEU A 93 10.44 -3.32 6.98
CA LEU A 93 11.22 -4.02 8.00
C LEU A 93 11.79 -5.37 7.48
N PRO A 94 10.99 -6.24 6.84
CA PRO A 94 11.50 -7.42 6.14
C PRO A 94 12.67 -7.16 5.18
N ILE A 95 12.62 -6.06 4.41
CA ILE A 95 13.64 -5.69 3.43
C ILE A 95 14.88 -5.09 4.12
N LEU A 96 14.74 -4.38 5.23
CA LEU A 96 15.88 -3.85 5.97
C LEU A 96 16.68 -4.96 6.67
N LEU A 97 16.01 -6.02 7.09
CA LEU A 97 16.63 -7.12 7.83
C LEU A 97 17.16 -8.27 6.94
N ARG A 98 16.87 -8.27 5.63
CA ARG A 98 17.32 -9.33 4.71
C ARG A 98 17.59 -8.79 3.31
N GLN A 99 18.27 -9.58 2.47
CA GLN A 99 18.49 -9.18 1.09
C GLN A 99 17.19 -9.16 0.27
N VAL A 100 16.96 -8.10 -0.51
CA VAL A 100 15.75 -7.91 -1.35
C VAL A 100 15.40 -9.15 -2.20
N PRO A 101 16.36 -9.84 -2.87
CA PRO A 101 16.04 -11.03 -3.65
C PRO A 101 15.41 -12.17 -2.83
N GLN A 102 15.77 -12.31 -1.54
CA GLN A 102 15.17 -13.31 -0.66
C GLN A 102 13.71 -12.95 -0.36
N THR A 103 13.41 -11.67 -0.12
CA THR A 103 12.03 -11.18 0.01
C THR A 103 11.22 -11.45 -1.26
N CYS A 104 11.78 -11.15 -2.44
CA CYS A 104 11.16 -11.46 -3.72
C CYS A 104 10.88 -12.96 -3.88
N ALA A 105 11.84 -13.82 -3.50
CA ALA A 105 11.69 -15.27 -3.60
C ALA A 105 10.55 -15.79 -2.71
N VAL A 106 10.42 -15.28 -1.48
CA VAL A 106 9.32 -15.63 -0.58
C VAL A 106 7.98 -15.16 -1.14
N LEU A 107 7.88 -13.91 -1.58
CA LEU A 107 6.65 -13.38 -2.19
C LEU A 107 6.24 -14.21 -3.42
N HIS A 108 7.21 -14.62 -4.22
CA HIS A 108 6.98 -15.49 -5.37
C HIS A 108 6.49 -16.89 -4.98
N ARG A 109 7.02 -17.49 -3.90
CA ARG A 109 6.53 -18.77 -3.38
C ARG A 109 5.10 -18.66 -2.86
N LEU A 110 4.78 -17.57 -2.14
CA LEU A 110 3.44 -17.33 -1.63
C LEU A 110 2.41 -17.20 -2.75
N ILE A 111 2.69 -16.41 -3.82
CA ILE A 111 1.73 -16.24 -4.92
C ILE A 111 1.60 -17.49 -5.82
N THR A 112 2.64 -18.33 -5.86
CA THR A 112 2.62 -19.59 -6.62
C THR A 112 1.73 -20.65 -5.94
N ASN A 113 1.48 -20.52 -4.63
CA ASN A 113 0.59 -21.41 -3.89
C ASN A 113 -0.82 -21.43 -4.52
N GLU A 114 -1.40 -22.62 -4.68
CA GLU A 114 -2.70 -22.80 -5.34
C GLU A 114 -3.87 -22.15 -4.61
N ASN A 115 -3.78 -22.06 -3.29
CA ASN A 115 -4.81 -21.51 -2.43
C ASN A 115 -4.69 -19.99 -2.26
N VAL A 116 -3.60 -19.36 -2.72
CA VAL A 116 -3.40 -17.92 -2.61
C VAL A 116 -3.97 -17.24 -3.85
N LEU A 117 -4.97 -16.39 -3.64
CA LEU A 117 -5.61 -15.62 -4.72
C LEU A 117 -4.82 -14.35 -5.04
N GLN A 118 -4.37 -13.66 -4.00
CA GLN A 118 -3.69 -12.38 -4.12
C GLN A 118 -2.77 -12.15 -2.93
N VAL A 119 -1.61 -11.55 -3.21
CA VAL A 119 -0.73 -10.97 -2.20
C VAL A 119 -0.72 -9.46 -2.40
N LEU A 120 -0.95 -8.71 -1.33
CA LEU A 120 -0.87 -7.26 -1.29
C LEU A 120 0.21 -6.85 -0.30
N ALA A 121 1.10 -5.96 -0.71
CA ALA A 121 2.17 -5.49 0.14
C ALA A 121 2.38 -3.98 0.04
N VAL A 122 2.61 -3.34 1.18
CA VAL A 122 2.95 -1.91 1.26
C VAL A 122 4.46 -1.73 1.42
N ILE A 123 5.03 -0.76 0.71
CA ILE A 123 6.42 -0.36 0.84
C ILE A 123 6.51 1.16 0.98
N HIS A 124 7.36 1.60 1.91
CA HIS A 124 7.71 3.02 2.11
C HIS A 124 8.90 3.40 1.22
N LYS A 125 8.64 4.16 0.15
CA LYS A 125 9.65 4.54 -0.84
C LYS A 125 10.68 5.56 -0.34
N ASP A 126 10.36 6.25 0.74
CA ASP A 126 11.25 7.19 1.42
C ASP A 126 12.36 6.49 2.20
N ILE A 127 12.28 5.17 2.40
CA ILE A 127 13.26 4.37 3.15
C ILE A 127 14.17 3.55 2.22
N HIS A 128 13.68 3.17 1.05
CA HIS A 128 14.42 2.30 0.12
C HIS A 128 14.93 3.07 -1.10
N ASP A 129 16.05 2.60 -1.65
CA ASP A 129 16.56 3.10 -2.92
C ASP A 129 15.67 2.69 -4.09
N GLN A 130 15.85 3.38 -5.22
CA GLN A 130 15.04 3.18 -6.42
C GLN A 130 15.20 1.76 -6.98
N HIS A 131 16.40 1.17 -6.93
CA HIS A 131 16.66 -0.16 -7.46
C HIS A 131 15.91 -1.25 -6.67
N THR A 132 15.88 -1.14 -5.33
CA THR A 132 15.05 -2.01 -4.48
C THR A 132 13.56 -1.91 -4.86
N CYS A 133 13.06 -0.70 -5.04
CA CYS A 133 11.67 -0.46 -5.42
C CYS A 133 11.33 -1.03 -6.81
N ASP A 134 12.24 -0.90 -7.77
CA ASP A 134 12.08 -1.41 -9.13
C ASP A 134 12.09 -2.94 -9.18
N LEU A 135 12.99 -3.58 -8.43
CA LEU A 135 13.04 -5.04 -8.33
C LEU A 135 11.72 -5.60 -7.80
N LEU A 136 11.16 -5.02 -6.74
CA LEU A 136 9.87 -5.46 -6.19
C LEU A 136 8.70 -5.15 -7.13
N SER A 137 8.74 -3.99 -7.79
CA SER A 137 7.75 -3.61 -8.82
C SER A 137 7.76 -4.55 -10.03
N SER A 138 8.92 -5.13 -10.37
CA SER A 138 9.05 -6.07 -11.49
C SER A 138 8.34 -7.41 -11.26
N LEU A 139 8.22 -7.82 -9.99
CA LEU A 139 7.49 -9.03 -9.60
C LEU A 139 5.98 -8.79 -9.51
N ALA A 140 5.56 -7.54 -9.30
CA ALA A 140 4.16 -7.18 -9.10
C ALA A 140 3.37 -7.16 -10.41
N THR A 141 2.12 -7.64 -10.36
CA THR A 141 1.17 -7.53 -11.47
C THR A 141 0.54 -6.15 -11.54
N SER A 142 0.40 -5.47 -10.39
CA SER A 142 0.00 -4.07 -10.33
C SER A 142 0.76 -3.31 -9.25
N VAL A 143 1.02 -2.03 -9.50
CA VAL A 143 1.69 -1.12 -8.58
C VAL A 143 0.86 0.14 -8.44
N VAL A 144 0.53 0.53 -7.20
CA VAL A 144 -0.14 1.80 -6.90
C VAL A 144 0.81 2.69 -6.12
N ASP A 145 1.32 3.72 -6.80
CA ASP A 145 2.22 4.71 -6.23
C ASP A 145 1.43 5.88 -5.67
N MET A 146 1.45 6.05 -4.35
CA MET A 146 0.72 7.11 -3.68
C MET A 146 1.60 8.32 -3.42
N SER A 147 1.06 9.51 -3.68
CA SER A 147 1.71 10.77 -3.37
C SER A 147 0.69 11.77 -2.80
N PRO A 148 1.02 12.47 -1.71
CA PRO A 148 0.13 13.50 -1.16
C PRO A 148 0.08 14.70 -2.10
N VAL A 149 -1.12 15.22 -2.34
CA VAL A 149 -1.36 16.44 -3.14
C VAL A 149 -1.74 17.60 -2.23
N LEU A 150 -2.81 17.41 -1.44
CA LEU A 150 -3.36 18.35 -0.46
C LEU A 150 -3.80 17.56 0.79
N LEU A 151 -4.27 18.25 1.84
CA LEU A 151 -4.76 17.63 3.06
C LEU A 151 -5.87 16.60 2.72
N LEU A 152 -5.67 15.33 3.11
CA LEU A 152 -6.56 14.18 2.82
C LEU A 152 -6.76 13.82 1.33
N GLN A 153 -6.03 14.46 0.42
CA GLN A 153 -6.06 14.19 -1.03
C GLN A 153 -4.76 13.53 -1.51
N HIS A 154 -4.91 12.40 -2.20
CA HIS A 154 -3.80 11.60 -2.68
C HIS A 154 -3.90 11.39 -4.19
N LYS A 155 -2.78 11.59 -4.87
CA LYS A 155 -2.60 11.18 -6.26
C LYS A 155 -2.08 9.76 -6.26
N HIS A 156 -2.82 8.87 -6.92
CA HIS A 156 -2.47 7.49 -7.15
C HIS A 156 -2.00 7.34 -8.60
N ASN A 157 -0.75 6.95 -8.78
CA ASN A 157 -0.24 6.55 -10.09
C ASN A 157 -0.26 5.04 -10.14
N ILE A 158 -1.18 4.51 -10.94
CA ILE A 158 -1.47 3.10 -10.99
C ILE A 158 -0.85 2.51 -12.25
N ARG A 159 -0.11 1.42 -12.08
CA ARG A 159 0.56 0.68 -13.16
C ARG A 159 0.08 -0.75 -13.14
N HIS A 160 -0.43 -1.24 -14.26
CA HIS A 160 -0.78 -2.65 -14.44
C HIS A 160 0.16 -3.31 -15.43
N CYS A 161 0.85 -4.35 -15.00
CA CYS A 161 1.73 -5.18 -15.81
C CYS A 161 0.92 -6.37 -16.34
N ARG A 162 0.56 -6.37 -17.63
CA ARG A 162 -0.08 -7.54 -18.25
C ARG A 162 0.92 -8.67 -18.43
N VAL A 163 0.40 -9.89 -18.47
CA VAL A 163 1.16 -11.13 -18.81
C VAL A 163 1.91 -10.99 -20.15
N THR A 164 1.41 -10.18 -21.07
CA THR A 164 2.05 -9.89 -22.37
C THR A 164 3.23 -8.88 -22.27
N GLY A 165 3.61 -8.44 -21.07
CA GLY A 165 4.60 -7.38 -20.84
C GLY A 165 4.11 -5.95 -21.09
N LYS A 166 2.85 -5.75 -21.53
CA LYS A 166 2.29 -4.40 -21.74
C LYS A 166 1.93 -3.75 -20.41
N VAL A 167 2.41 -2.53 -20.19
CA VAL A 167 2.12 -1.75 -18.97
C VAL A 167 1.06 -0.69 -19.24
N PHE A 168 -0.06 -0.76 -18.53
CA PHE A 168 -1.10 0.28 -18.56
C PHE A 168 -0.89 1.23 -17.38
N LYS A 169 -0.91 2.53 -17.65
CA LYS A 169 -0.74 3.57 -16.62
C LYS A 169 -2.01 4.39 -16.52
N THR A 170 -2.54 4.49 -15.31
CA THR A 170 -3.70 5.34 -14.98
C THR A 170 -3.29 6.25 -13.83
N VAL A 171 -3.75 7.50 -13.86
CA VAL A 171 -3.53 8.46 -12.77
C VAL A 171 -4.89 8.85 -12.23
N GLU A 172 -5.10 8.62 -10.95
CA GLU A 172 -6.35 8.90 -10.26
C GLU A 172 -6.07 9.82 -9.06
N SER A 173 -6.96 10.77 -8.79
CA SER A 173 -6.96 11.53 -7.55
C SER A 173 -8.00 10.91 -6.62
N VAL A 174 -7.62 10.65 -5.38
CA VAL A 174 -8.44 9.92 -4.42
C VAL A 174 -8.48 10.67 -3.10
N THR A 175 -9.68 10.74 -2.51
CA THR A 175 -9.88 11.10 -1.11
C THR A 175 -10.42 9.91 -0.33
N TYR A 176 -10.04 9.85 0.94
CA TYR A 176 -10.58 8.89 1.90
C TYR A 176 -11.56 9.62 2.81
N ASP A 177 -12.73 9.03 3.04
CA ASP A 177 -13.61 9.50 4.12
C ASP A 177 -13.28 8.81 5.45
N SER A 178 -13.93 9.27 6.53
CA SER A 178 -13.77 8.73 7.88
C SER A 178 -14.19 7.25 8.01
N GLU A 179 -14.92 6.72 7.03
CA GLU A 179 -15.35 5.32 6.97
C GLU A 179 -14.45 4.48 6.07
N LEU A 180 -13.30 5.02 5.65
CA LEU A 180 -12.34 4.38 4.74
C LEU A 180 -12.88 4.18 3.33
N ASN A 181 -13.99 4.80 2.94
CA ASN A 181 -14.44 4.73 1.55
C ASN A 181 -13.55 5.59 0.68
N VAL A 182 -13.28 5.09 -0.52
CA VAL A 182 -12.48 5.78 -1.51
C VAL A 182 -13.40 6.54 -2.46
N LYS A 183 -13.22 7.86 -2.52
CA LYS A 183 -13.87 8.71 -3.52
C LYS A 183 -12.85 9.08 -4.58
N THR A 184 -13.06 8.56 -5.80
CA THR A 184 -12.25 8.91 -6.96
C THR A 184 -12.70 10.25 -7.53
N ILE A 185 -11.77 11.19 -7.60
CA ILE A 185 -11.92 12.46 -8.30
C ILE A 185 -11.27 12.28 -9.68
N THR A 186 -12.06 11.76 -10.64
CA THR A 186 -11.64 11.66 -12.04
C THR A 186 -12.22 12.80 -12.88
N PRO A 187 -11.47 13.33 -13.87
CA PRO A 187 -10.04 13.09 -14.17
C PRO A 187 -9.12 14.14 -13.53
N TRP A 188 -7.88 13.76 -13.22
CA TRP A 188 -6.81 14.75 -12.98
C TRP A 188 -6.45 15.41 -14.32
N THR A 189 -7.05 16.55 -14.65
CA THR A 189 -6.48 17.46 -15.65
C THR A 189 -5.26 18.11 -15.05
N SER A 190 -4.10 17.92 -15.68
CA SER A 190 -2.93 18.74 -15.41
C SER A 190 -3.25 20.17 -15.83
N THR A 191 -3.81 20.98 -14.94
CA THR A 191 -3.90 22.43 -15.18
C THR A 191 -2.52 23.05 -14.93
N THR A 192 -1.55 22.66 -15.75
CA THR A 192 -0.46 23.56 -16.13
C THR A 192 -1.00 24.36 -17.29
N ASP A 193 -1.67 25.47 -16.95
CA ASP A 193 -1.82 26.69 -17.75
C ASP A 193 -2.81 27.59 -17.01
N VAL A 194 -2.30 28.33 -16.02
CA VAL A 194 -2.91 29.61 -15.69
C VAL A 194 -2.30 30.59 -16.69
N PRO A 195 -3.07 31.17 -17.64
CA PRO A 195 -2.57 32.28 -18.41
C PRO A 195 -2.28 33.41 -17.43
N VAL A 196 -1.05 33.91 -17.45
CA VAL A 196 -0.69 35.18 -16.81
C VAL A 196 -1.41 36.28 -17.59
N SER A 197 -2.68 36.50 -17.30
CA SER A 197 -3.43 37.67 -17.75
C SER A 197 -4.70 37.82 -16.94
N SER A 198 -4.82 38.98 -16.30
CA SER A 198 -5.97 39.51 -15.55
C SER A 198 -6.07 39.18 -14.05
N ILE A 199 -5.10 39.68 -13.27
CA ILE A 199 -5.46 40.31 -11.99
C ILE A 199 -5.06 41.77 -12.10
N THR A 200 -6.03 42.60 -12.45
CA THR A 200 -6.00 44.04 -12.17
C THR A 200 -6.01 44.20 -10.66
N SER A 201 -4.90 44.71 -10.13
CA SER A 201 -4.77 45.15 -8.74
C SER A 201 -5.83 46.20 -8.38
N PRO A 202 -6.30 46.17 -7.13
CA PRO A 202 -6.19 47.36 -6.31
C PRO A 202 -5.35 47.10 -5.06
N GLN A 203 -4.52 48.08 -4.78
CA GLN A 203 -3.57 48.17 -3.66
C GLN A 203 -4.26 47.98 -2.30
N VAL A 204 -3.64 47.20 -1.40
CA VAL A 204 -3.19 47.61 -0.05
C VAL A 204 -2.15 46.58 0.41
N SER A 205 -0.86 46.95 0.41
CA SER A 205 0.25 46.04 0.76
C SER A 205 0.85 46.46 2.11
N GLY A 206 0.54 45.73 3.17
CA GLY A 206 1.10 45.90 4.51
C GLY A 206 1.41 44.55 5.16
N SER A 207 2.68 44.37 5.50
CA SER A 207 3.31 43.30 6.30
C SER A 207 3.27 41.86 5.77
N ILE A 208 4.43 41.50 5.20
CA ILE A 208 4.91 40.16 4.89
C ILE A 208 4.91 39.31 6.17
N MET A 209 4.09 38.26 6.19
CA MET A 209 4.34 37.08 7.01
C MET A 209 4.82 36.00 6.05
N GLU A 210 6.13 35.81 5.99
CA GLU A 210 6.76 34.71 5.25
C GLU A 210 6.11 33.40 5.70
N ALA A 211 5.32 32.81 4.80
CA ALA A 211 4.90 31.43 4.92
C ALA A 211 6.16 30.58 4.77
N ARG A 212 6.81 30.30 5.91
CA ARG A 212 7.87 29.31 6.00
C ARG A 212 7.34 28.01 5.40
N ASP A 213 7.99 27.58 4.33
CA ASP A 213 7.93 26.22 3.80
C ASP A 213 8.14 25.22 4.94
N LEU A 214 7.03 24.75 5.51
CA LEU A 214 7.02 23.50 6.25
C LEU A 214 7.27 22.41 5.22
N HIS A 215 8.55 22.06 5.07
CA HIS A 215 8.99 20.80 4.48
C HIS A 215 8.39 19.64 5.30
N PHE A 216 7.12 19.31 5.03
CA PHE A 216 6.58 18.00 5.37
C PHE A 216 7.44 16.98 4.62
N LYS A 217 8.14 16.11 5.35
CA LYS A 217 8.65 14.86 4.79
C LYS A 217 7.43 14.10 4.26
N LYS A 218 7.14 14.26 2.96
CA LYS A 218 6.02 13.61 2.29
C LYS A 218 6.30 12.10 2.27
N SER A 219 5.69 11.36 3.18
CA SER A 219 5.75 9.90 3.16
C SER A 219 5.09 9.39 1.87
N ARG A 220 5.77 8.50 1.15
CA ARG A 220 5.31 7.91 -0.11
C ARG A 220 5.14 6.41 0.09
N ALA A 221 3.89 5.97 0.13
CA ALA A 221 3.56 4.55 0.15
C ALA A 221 3.40 4.01 -1.27
N THR A 222 3.80 2.76 -1.48
CA THR A 222 3.58 2.02 -2.72
C THR A 222 2.96 0.67 -2.41
N PHE A 223 1.84 0.37 -3.07
CA PHE A 223 1.19 -0.92 -2.98
C PHE A 223 1.64 -1.78 -4.13
N LEU A 224 2.11 -2.97 -3.80
CA LEU A 224 2.40 -4.02 -4.76
C LEU A 224 1.32 -5.07 -4.66
N PHE A 225 0.71 -5.34 -5.80
CA PHE A 225 -0.28 -6.39 -5.96
C PHE A 225 0.35 -7.51 -6.77
N PHE A 226 0.25 -8.72 -6.24
CA PHE A 226 0.63 -9.94 -6.92
C PHE A 226 -0.65 -10.76 -7.07
N GLU A 227 -1.12 -10.92 -8.29
CA GLU A 227 -2.32 -11.69 -8.61
C GLU A 227 -1.94 -12.90 -9.46
N LYS A 228 -2.58 -14.03 -9.19
CA LYS A 228 -2.45 -15.21 -10.06
C LYS A 228 -3.16 -14.90 -11.38
N ALA A 229 -2.45 -14.99 -12.49
CA ALA A 229 -2.98 -14.65 -13.81
C ALA A 229 -4.11 -15.63 -14.21
N ALA A 230 -5.34 -15.31 -13.83
CA ALA A 230 -6.54 -15.98 -14.35
C ALA A 230 -6.89 -15.34 -15.70
N GLY A 231 -7.10 -16.16 -16.73
CA GLY A 231 -7.16 -15.80 -18.15
C GLY A 231 -8.26 -14.86 -18.65
N LYS A 232 -8.78 -13.92 -17.85
CA LYS A 232 -9.56 -12.78 -18.34
C LYS A 232 -9.23 -11.52 -17.53
N PRO A 233 -8.93 -10.38 -18.17
CA PRO A 233 -8.81 -9.12 -17.45
C PRO A 233 -10.20 -8.74 -16.95
N SER A 234 -10.49 -8.97 -15.67
CA SER A 234 -11.61 -8.29 -15.02
C SER A 234 -11.40 -6.79 -15.20
N ARG A 235 -12.45 -6.04 -15.51
CA ARG A 235 -12.39 -4.57 -15.47
C ARG A 235 -11.91 -4.18 -14.07
N TYR A 236 -10.65 -3.75 -13.96
CA TYR A 236 -10.03 -3.40 -12.69
C TYR A 236 -10.58 -2.04 -12.25
N THR A 237 -11.70 -2.04 -11.55
CA THR A 237 -12.00 -0.95 -10.62
C THR A 237 -11.23 -1.27 -9.33
N PHE A 238 -10.13 -0.55 -9.09
CA PHE A 238 -9.34 -0.68 -7.85
C PHE A 238 -10.16 -0.44 -6.59
N PHE A 239 -11.24 0.33 -6.75
CA PHE A 239 -12.17 0.65 -5.70
C PHE A 239 -13.49 -0.01 -6.06
N PRO A 240 -13.98 -0.98 -5.26
CA PRO A 240 -15.34 -1.43 -5.41
C PRO A 240 -16.27 -0.24 -5.10
N THR A 241 -17.23 0.03 -6.00
CA THR A 241 -18.44 0.80 -5.70
C THR A 241 -19.29 0.09 -4.66
#